data_AF-A0A3A8ZPS9-F1
#
_entry.id   AF-A0A3A8ZPS9-F1
#
_cell.length_a   1.000
_cell.length_b   1.000
_cell.length_c   1.000
_cell.angle_alpha   90.00
_cell.angle_beta   90.00
_cell.angle_gamma   90.00
#
_symmetry.space_group_name_H-M   'P 1'
#
loop_
_entity.id
_entity.type
_entity.pdbx_description
1 polymer ?
#
loop_
_entity_poly.entity_id
_entity_poly.type
_entity_poly.pdbx_seq_one_letter_code
_entity_poly.pdbx_strand_id
1 'polypeptide(L)'
;MTYRKTWFDYVLWAVYAGICVTLLAYVGYCTYAFYIGEPLAKLGAFLPFPVLLCLYPGIRLSAQAVRKRHHLSAHTAAIAEALAVSVSFVFGLIIRLREGISMASVYGASSSFEPGEYYEMAVVKAGADSMALAHGLSDLFVRCLRVVFSFLGNSMMAAILFQIFLQMIILLYAYLVVRKAAGRFAACTALLLLAFSGTFIHKIYVIDTECLMLAVLLAGLCLVLGFVEAALCGSGVFGSLPGAAFLGIVLGFLCYLECGMAVLLLFLAGLFTGKMRVAGGRKRMAASLLLVLAGSAAGFLGSVGLDTWLNDISFYQGVTDWTAPYIQSWMNGKTRSVIGTEYLFFALLFILAAFLVFEFIRGGRELDFSLWFLPGIFLAPVFLMDGSVVGLGGAALFFWSVMAALGLKNAVFGGQAEVLREKIEEINASAAPIPAVAAPVAAAPAKKPRFIENPLPLPKKHVKREMDYDYEVAEAEMHYDVETAEGDDFDR
;
A
#
# COMPACT_ATOMS: atom_id res chain seq x y z
N MET A 1 9.54 -1.84 0.24
CA MET A 1 10.02 -3.24 0.30
C MET A 1 10.07 -3.79 -1.14
N THR A 2 10.99 -4.70 -1.45
CA THR A 2 11.02 -5.37 -2.78
C THR A 2 10.75 -6.86 -2.63
N TYR A 3 10.06 -7.41 -3.62
CA TYR A 3 9.51 -8.76 -3.64
C TYR A 3 9.90 -9.51 -4.90
N ARG A 4 10.06 -10.82 -4.81
CA ARG A 4 10.41 -11.66 -5.96
C ARG A 4 9.17 -12.09 -6.73
N LYS A 5 9.25 -12.06 -8.07
CA LYS A 5 8.25 -12.68 -8.96
C LYS A 5 8.26 -14.20 -8.79
N THR A 6 7.06 -14.76 -8.72
CA THR A 6 6.73 -16.18 -8.61
C THR A 6 5.83 -16.59 -9.76
N TRP A 7 5.65 -17.90 -10.00
CA TRP A 7 4.73 -18.39 -11.02
C TRP A 7 3.28 -17.96 -10.74
N PHE A 8 2.91 -17.88 -9.46
CA PHE A 8 1.60 -17.42 -9.00
C PHE A 8 1.33 -15.96 -9.38
N ASP A 9 2.38 -15.13 -9.43
CA ASP A 9 2.22 -13.72 -9.83
C ASP A 9 1.72 -13.57 -11.27
N TYR A 10 2.01 -14.51 -12.18
CA TYR A 10 1.50 -14.46 -13.56
C TYR A 10 -0.02 -14.64 -13.62
N VAL A 11 -0.56 -15.56 -12.81
CA VAL A 11 -2.01 -15.79 -12.71
C VAL A 11 -2.68 -14.56 -12.12
N LEU A 12 -2.13 -14.06 -11.02
CA LEU A 12 -2.62 -12.85 -10.35
C LEU A 12 -2.64 -11.65 -11.31
N TRP A 13 -1.63 -11.56 -12.16
CA TRP A 13 -1.51 -10.53 -13.18
C TRP A 13 -2.56 -10.60 -14.28
N ALA A 14 -2.83 -11.80 -14.80
CA ALA A 14 -3.88 -11.98 -15.80
C ALA A 14 -5.25 -11.55 -15.24
N VAL A 15 -5.54 -11.92 -13.99
CA VAL A 15 -6.75 -11.50 -13.28
C VAL A 15 -6.78 -9.98 -13.11
N TYR A 16 -5.70 -9.38 -12.62
CA TYR A 16 -5.60 -7.93 -12.44
C TYR A 16 -5.82 -7.16 -13.75
N ALA A 17 -5.17 -7.59 -14.83
CA ALA A 17 -5.32 -6.97 -16.14
C ALA A 17 -6.78 -7.06 -16.64
N GLY A 18 -7.43 -8.22 -16.47
CA GLY A 18 -8.85 -8.39 -16.80
C GLY A 18 -9.76 -7.47 -15.98
N ILE A 19 -9.46 -7.28 -14.69
CA ILE A 19 -10.18 -6.34 -13.82
C ILE A 19 -9.98 -4.89 -14.29
N CYS A 20 -8.75 -4.49 -14.61
CA CYS A 20 -8.48 -3.15 -15.16
C CYS A 20 -9.26 -2.90 -16.45
N VAL A 21 -9.29 -3.87 -17.37
CA VAL A 21 -10.09 -3.79 -18.62
C VAL A 21 -11.57 -3.61 -18.29
N THR A 22 -12.11 -4.42 -17.37
CA THR A 22 -13.52 -4.37 -16.99
C THR A 22 -13.90 -3.03 -16.37
N LEU A 23 -13.12 -2.55 -15.41
CA LEU A 23 -13.36 -1.27 -14.72
C LEU A 23 -13.20 -0.06 -15.66
N LEU A 24 -12.19 -0.09 -16.54
CA LEU A 24 -12.02 0.95 -17.56
C LEU A 24 -13.17 0.97 -18.55
N ALA A 25 -13.60 -0.19 -19.05
CA ALA A 25 -14.74 -0.28 -19.96
C ALA A 25 -16.04 0.20 -19.29
N TYR A 26 -16.27 -0.19 -18.03
CA TYR A 26 -17.42 0.26 -17.25
C TYR A 26 -17.42 1.79 -17.05
N VAL A 27 -16.31 2.35 -16.56
CA VAL A 27 -16.24 3.80 -16.34
C VAL A 27 -16.29 4.58 -17.66
N GLY A 28 -15.67 4.07 -18.72
CA GLY A 28 -15.74 4.67 -20.06
C GLY A 28 -17.17 4.70 -20.59
N TYR A 29 -17.92 3.61 -20.43
CA TYR A 29 -19.35 3.54 -20.74
C TYR A 29 -20.14 4.59 -19.95
N CYS A 30 -20.00 4.60 -18.62
CA CYS A 30 -20.74 5.52 -17.75
C CYS A 30 -20.39 6.98 -18.01
N THR A 31 -19.12 7.29 -18.29
CA THR A 31 -18.68 8.64 -18.65
C THR A 31 -19.40 9.13 -19.92
N TYR A 32 -19.41 8.32 -20.98
CA TYR A 32 -20.12 8.68 -22.20
C TYR A 32 -21.63 8.77 -22.00
N ALA A 33 -22.23 7.82 -21.29
CA ALA A 33 -23.66 7.83 -21.00
C ALA A 33 -24.06 9.12 -20.27
N PHE A 34 -23.24 9.55 -19.30
CA PHE A 34 -23.51 10.73 -18.49
C PHE A 34 -23.30 12.05 -19.24
N TYR A 35 -22.22 12.19 -20.01
CA TYR A 35 -21.87 13.47 -20.66
C TYR A 35 -22.36 13.63 -22.10
N ILE A 36 -22.60 12.53 -22.83
CA ILE A 36 -22.94 12.53 -24.26
C ILE A 36 -24.32 11.90 -24.50
N GLY A 37 -24.63 10.83 -23.77
CA GLY A 37 -25.92 10.14 -23.82
C GLY A 37 -25.79 8.63 -24.09
N GLU A 38 -26.80 7.87 -23.66
CA GLU A 38 -26.83 6.40 -23.74
C GLU A 38 -26.60 5.80 -25.13
N PRO A 39 -27.11 6.36 -26.26
CA PRO A 39 -26.95 5.75 -27.57
C PRO A 39 -25.49 5.56 -28.00
N LEU A 40 -24.58 6.41 -27.52
CA LEU A 40 -23.15 6.38 -27.83
C LEU A 40 -22.30 5.77 -26.69
N ALA A 41 -22.92 5.33 -25.59
CA ALA A 41 -22.21 4.84 -24.40
C ALA A 41 -21.30 3.64 -24.68
N LYS A 42 -21.68 2.76 -25.62
CA LYS A 42 -20.86 1.62 -26.05
C LYS A 42 -19.52 2.04 -26.65
N LEU A 43 -19.45 3.19 -27.34
CA LEU A 43 -18.18 3.73 -27.84
C LEU A 43 -17.28 4.20 -26.69
N GLY A 44 -17.88 4.79 -25.65
CA GLY A 44 -17.19 5.20 -24.44
C GLY A 44 -16.46 4.07 -23.73
N ALA A 45 -16.99 2.84 -23.79
CA ALA A 45 -16.30 1.67 -23.21
C ALA A 45 -14.92 1.40 -23.84
N PHE A 46 -14.71 1.79 -25.10
CA PHE A 46 -13.44 1.56 -25.81
C PHE A 46 -12.46 2.73 -25.72
N LEU A 47 -12.93 3.94 -25.40
CA LEU A 47 -12.12 5.16 -25.41
C LEU A 47 -10.97 5.20 -24.38
N PRO A 48 -11.07 4.59 -23.19
CA PRO A 48 -9.96 4.58 -22.24
C PRO A 48 -8.72 3.83 -22.72
N PHE A 49 -8.85 2.85 -23.62
CA PHE A 49 -7.73 2.04 -24.11
C PHE A 49 -6.75 2.80 -25.02
N PRO A 50 -7.17 3.54 -26.07
CA PRO A 50 -6.25 4.37 -26.83
C PRO A 50 -5.64 5.48 -25.95
N VAL A 51 -6.41 6.06 -25.02
CA VAL A 51 -5.89 7.03 -24.05
C VAL A 51 -4.78 6.40 -23.20
N LEU A 52 -4.99 5.21 -22.67
CA LEU A 52 -3.99 4.43 -21.92
C LEU A 52 -2.72 4.17 -22.76
N LEU A 53 -2.89 3.73 -24.01
CA LEU A 53 -1.80 3.43 -24.94
C LEU A 53 -1.01 4.68 -25.35
N CYS A 54 -1.60 5.87 -25.31
CA CYS A 54 -0.91 7.14 -25.56
C CYS A 54 -0.25 7.70 -24.29
N LEU A 55 -0.97 7.72 -23.17
CA LEU A 55 -0.51 8.34 -21.93
C LEU A 55 0.67 7.60 -21.30
N TYR A 56 0.64 6.27 -21.25
CA TYR A 56 1.71 5.49 -20.64
C TYR A 56 3.08 5.73 -21.31
N PRO A 57 3.27 5.52 -22.63
CA PRO A 57 4.55 5.81 -23.26
C PRO A 57 4.86 7.31 -23.27
N GLY A 58 3.85 8.18 -23.42
CA GLY A 58 4.05 9.63 -23.38
C GLY A 58 4.67 10.10 -22.06
N ILE A 59 4.12 9.68 -20.92
CA ILE A 59 4.64 10.01 -19.59
C ILE A 59 6.03 9.40 -19.41
N ARG A 60 6.23 8.13 -19.77
CA ARG A 60 7.50 7.43 -19.58
C ARG A 60 8.63 8.04 -20.40
N LEU A 61 8.41 8.29 -21.70
CA LEU A 61 9.41 8.89 -22.59
C LEU A 61 9.75 10.31 -22.14
N SER A 62 8.75 11.09 -21.75
CA SER A 62 8.96 12.45 -21.21
C SER A 62 9.78 12.41 -19.93
N ALA A 63 9.44 11.52 -19.00
CA ALA A 63 10.18 11.37 -17.73
C ALA A 63 11.62 10.88 -17.97
N GLN A 64 11.85 9.98 -18.93
CA GLN A 64 13.20 9.56 -19.32
C GLN A 64 14.00 10.72 -19.92
N ALA A 65 13.42 11.51 -20.82
CA ALA A 65 14.08 12.67 -21.41
C ALA A 65 14.47 13.70 -20.34
N VAL A 66 13.59 13.96 -19.37
CA VAL A 66 13.89 14.86 -18.24
C VAL A 66 15.00 14.31 -17.36
N ARG A 67 14.99 13.01 -17.02
CA ARG A 67 16.02 12.37 -16.16
C ARG A 67 17.40 12.27 -16.84
N LYS A 68 17.44 12.21 -18.17
CA LYS A 68 18.70 12.28 -18.91
C LYS A 68 19.36 13.65 -18.71
N ARG A 69 18.57 14.73 -18.75
CA ARG A 69 19.05 16.13 -18.65
C ARG A 69 19.22 16.64 -17.21
N HIS A 70 18.37 16.21 -16.29
CA HIS A 70 18.31 16.76 -14.94
C HIS A 70 18.44 15.66 -13.88
N HIS A 71 19.30 15.90 -12.90
CA HIS A 71 19.42 15.06 -11.71
C HIS A 71 18.57 15.64 -10.58
N LEU A 72 17.57 14.88 -10.13
CA LEU A 72 16.76 15.27 -8.97
C LEU A 72 17.56 15.06 -7.69
N SER A 73 17.91 16.16 -7.03
CA SER A 73 18.59 16.09 -5.73
C SER A 73 17.66 15.51 -4.65
N ALA A 74 18.23 14.84 -3.64
CA ALA A 74 17.48 14.33 -2.50
C ALA A 74 16.75 15.45 -1.74
N HIS A 75 17.34 16.65 -1.69
CA HIS A 75 16.76 17.84 -1.09
C HIS A 75 15.51 18.30 -1.85
N THR A 76 15.58 18.39 -3.19
CA THR A 76 14.42 18.74 -4.03
C THR A 76 13.28 17.73 -3.87
N ALA A 77 13.60 16.43 -3.80
CA ALA A 77 12.59 15.40 -3.57
C ALA A 77 11.92 15.51 -2.19
N ALA A 78 12.67 15.89 -1.15
CA ALA A 78 12.13 16.12 0.19
C ALA A 78 11.23 17.37 0.23
N ILE A 79 11.59 18.45 -0.46
CA ILE A 79 10.73 19.64 -0.61
C ILE A 79 9.42 19.28 -1.32
N ALA A 80 9.49 18.52 -2.41
CA ALA A 80 8.30 18.10 -3.15
C ALA A 80 7.39 17.20 -2.31
N GLU A 81 7.97 16.29 -1.51
CA GLU A 81 7.22 15.48 -0.53
C GLU A 81 6.52 16.37 0.50
N ALA A 82 7.25 17.27 1.14
CA ALA A 82 6.69 18.18 2.14
C ALA A 82 5.57 19.06 1.55
N LEU A 83 5.76 19.59 0.33
CA LEU A 83 4.74 20.39 -0.35
C LEU A 83 3.49 19.56 -0.67
N ALA A 84 3.64 18.35 -1.22
CA ALA A 84 2.51 17.48 -1.53
C ALA A 84 1.71 17.09 -0.27
N VAL A 85 2.40 16.77 0.83
CA VAL A 85 1.79 16.47 2.12
C VAL A 85 1.07 17.70 2.66
N SER A 86 1.74 18.85 2.74
CA SER A 86 1.14 20.10 3.22
C SER A 86 -0.08 20.50 2.40
N VAL A 87 -0.02 20.41 1.07
CA VAL A 87 -1.16 20.70 0.19
C VAL A 87 -2.33 19.76 0.50
N SER A 88 -2.06 18.46 0.63
CA SER A 88 -3.10 17.46 0.89
C SER A 88 -3.78 17.68 2.24
N PHE A 89 -3.02 18.02 3.29
CA PHE A 89 -3.59 18.23 4.63
C PHE A 89 -4.28 19.59 4.74
N VAL A 90 -3.65 20.67 4.28
CA VAL A 90 -4.20 22.03 4.43
C VAL A 90 -5.42 22.21 3.53
N PHE A 91 -5.28 22.00 2.22
CA PHE A 91 -6.41 22.17 1.32
C PHE A 91 -7.43 21.05 1.47
N GLY A 92 -6.99 19.83 1.76
CA GLY A 92 -7.91 18.73 2.07
C GLY A 92 -8.77 19.01 3.30
N LEU A 93 -8.23 19.64 4.35
CA LEU A 93 -9.01 20.07 5.51
C LEU A 93 -9.94 21.23 5.17
N ILE A 94 -9.45 22.25 4.45
CA ILE A 94 -10.25 23.42 4.06
C ILE A 94 -11.47 22.99 3.24
N ILE A 95 -11.30 22.11 2.24
CA ILE A 95 -12.41 21.60 1.42
C ILE A 95 -13.41 20.86 2.31
N ARG A 96 -12.95 19.96 3.19
CA ARG A 96 -13.83 19.20 4.09
C ARG A 96 -14.61 20.10 5.05
N LEU A 97 -13.98 21.14 5.60
CA LEU A 97 -14.65 22.12 6.45
C LEU A 97 -15.68 22.93 5.67
N ARG A 98 -15.32 23.42 4.47
CA ARG A 98 -16.25 24.14 3.60
C ARG A 98 -17.48 23.31 3.29
N GLU A 99 -17.27 22.06 2.86
CA GLU A 99 -18.33 21.12 2.54
C GLU A 99 -19.18 20.78 3.77
N GLY A 100 -18.55 20.50 4.92
CA GLY A 100 -19.25 20.23 6.17
C GLY A 100 -20.11 21.40 6.66
N ILE A 101 -19.61 22.63 6.58
CA ILE A 101 -20.36 23.84 6.94
C ILE A 101 -21.54 24.05 5.99
N SER A 102 -21.31 23.89 4.69
CA SER A 102 -22.36 24.02 3.68
C SER A 102 -23.48 23.00 3.87
N MET A 103 -23.17 21.80 4.35
CA MET A 103 -24.19 20.78 4.58
C MET A 103 -24.90 20.98 5.92
N ALA A 104 -24.20 21.39 6.97
CA ALA A 104 -24.80 21.66 8.27
C ALA A 104 -25.89 22.75 8.20
N SER A 105 -25.73 23.75 7.32
CA SER A 105 -26.75 24.77 7.09
C SER A 105 -28.00 24.21 6.40
N VAL A 106 -27.85 23.22 5.50
CA VAL A 106 -28.98 22.52 4.85
C VAL A 106 -29.77 21.74 5.89
N TYR A 107 -29.11 20.94 6.74
CA TYR A 107 -29.77 20.19 7.81
C TYR A 107 -30.53 21.11 8.80
N GLY A 108 -30.03 22.32 9.05
CA GLY A 108 -30.71 23.29 9.89
C GLY A 108 -31.94 23.96 9.24
N ALA A 109 -32.03 23.95 7.91
CA ALA A 109 -33.07 24.62 7.14
C ALA A 109 -34.18 23.69 6.63
N SER A 110 -33.88 22.40 6.42
CA SER A 110 -34.84 21.42 5.89
C SER A 110 -35.28 20.42 6.97
N SER A 111 -36.57 20.45 7.32
CA SER A 111 -37.20 19.48 8.24
C SER A 111 -37.36 18.07 7.65
N SER A 112 -37.02 17.87 6.37
CA SER A 112 -37.23 16.64 5.61
C SER A 112 -36.00 15.73 5.56
N PHE A 113 -34.87 16.15 6.12
CA PHE A 113 -33.62 15.39 6.07
C PHE A 113 -33.43 14.63 7.38
N GLU A 114 -33.68 13.33 7.37
CA GLU A 114 -33.49 12.47 8.53
C GLU A 114 -31.99 12.20 8.75
N PRO A 115 -31.44 12.54 9.92
CA PRO A 115 -30.05 12.24 10.23
C PRO A 115 -29.95 10.71 10.38
N GLY A 116 -29.15 10.06 9.52
CA GLY A 116 -29.15 8.60 9.36
C GLY A 116 -29.03 7.78 10.66
N GLU A 117 -29.44 6.51 10.60
CA GLU A 117 -29.68 5.62 11.76
C GLU A 117 -28.62 5.69 12.89
N TYR A 118 -27.33 5.73 12.54
CA TYR A 118 -26.24 5.79 13.54
C TYR A 118 -26.17 7.11 14.32
N TYR A 119 -26.60 8.23 13.72
CA TYR A 119 -26.71 9.50 14.42
C TYR A 119 -27.74 9.38 15.53
N GLU A 120 -28.94 8.89 15.21
CA GLU A 120 -30.05 8.77 16.16
C GLU A 120 -29.71 7.85 17.34
N MET A 121 -29.01 6.75 17.06
CA MET A 121 -28.52 5.82 18.08
C MET A 121 -27.50 6.46 19.04
N ALA A 122 -26.70 7.42 18.54
CA ALA A 122 -25.67 8.08 19.35
C ALA A 122 -26.20 9.26 20.18
N VAL A 123 -27.39 9.80 19.86
CA VAL A 123 -27.98 10.95 20.58
C VAL A 123 -28.08 10.67 22.08
N VAL A 124 -27.49 11.55 22.89
CA VAL A 124 -27.51 11.43 24.34
C VAL A 124 -28.88 11.91 24.86
N LYS A 125 -29.68 10.98 25.40
CA LYS A 125 -30.97 11.27 26.05
C LYS A 125 -30.88 10.94 27.55
N ALA A 126 -31.50 11.78 28.39
CA ALA A 126 -31.52 11.57 29.83
C ALA A 126 -32.26 10.26 30.18
N GLY A 127 -31.62 9.38 30.96
CA GLY A 127 -32.20 8.11 31.41
C GLY A 127 -32.31 7.02 30.33
N ALA A 128 -31.82 7.25 29.11
CA ALA A 128 -31.81 6.24 28.05
C ALA A 128 -30.52 5.41 28.09
N ASP A 129 -30.68 4.11 28.29
CA ASP A 129 -29.57 3.18 28.25
C ASP A 129 -29.05 2.97 26.82
N SER A 130 -27.76 2.73 26.66
CA SER A 130 -27.18 2.46 25.33
C SER A 130 -27.54 1.05 24.92
N MET A 131 -28.35 0.88 23.88
CA MET A 131 -28.54 -0.45 23.28
C MET A 131 -27.21 -0.88 22.64
N ALA A 132 -26.64 -1.98 23.10
CA ALA A 132 -25.45 -2.57 22.49
C ALA A 132 -25.83 -3.13 21.11
N LEU A 133 -25.02 -2.84 20.10
CA LEU A 133 -25.21 -3.39 18.75
C LEU A 133 -24.42 -4.70 18.63
N ALA A 134 -25.04 -5.73 18.06
CA ALA A 134 -24.39 -7.02 17.83
C ALA A 134 -23.21 -6.96 16.85
N HIS A 135 -23.19 -5.97 15.95
CA HIS A 135 -22.08 -5.77 15.02
C HIS A 135 -21.03 -4.83 15.63
N GLY A 136 -19.84 -5.37 15.93
CA GLY A 136 -18.83 -4.75 16.78
C GLY A 136 -18.33 -3.37 16.33
N LEU A 137 -18.07 -3.16 15.03
CA LEU A 137 -17.61 -1.86 14.54
C LEU A 137 -18.71 -0.78 14.58
N SER A 138 -19.96 -1.18 14.37
CA SER A 138 -21.13 -0.30 14.46
C SER A 138 -21.35 0.14 15.90
N ASP A 139 -21.25 -0.80 16.85
CA ASP A 139 -21.29 -0.50 18.28
C ASP A 139 -20.18 0.48 18.68
N LEU A 140 -18.94 0.21 18.25
CA LEU A 140 -17.79 1.08 18.53
C LEU A 140 -17.99 2.49 17.97
N PHE A 141 -18.49 2.62 16.74
CA PHE A 141 -18.77 3.91 16.12
C PHE A 141 -19.80 4.72 16.90
N VAL A 142 -20.93 4.10 17.26
CA VAL A 142 -21.99 4.76 18.04
C VAL A 142 -21.46 5.21 19.40
N ARG A 143 -20.66 4.37 20.07
CA ARG A 143 -20.02 4.76 21.34
C ARG A 143 -19.07 5.94 21.18
N CYS A 144 -18.20 5.93 20.16
CA CYS A 144 -17.31 7.06 19.87
C CYS A 144 -18.09 8.35 19.59
N LEU A 145 -19.14 8.27 18.77
CA LEU A 145 -19.97 9.42 18.43
C LEU A 145 -20.76 9.93 19.65
N ARG A 146 -21.27 9.05 20.49
CA ARG A 146 -21.95 9.40 21.75
C ARG A 146 -21.02 10.12 22.72
N VAL A 147 -19.75 9.70 22.80
CA VAL A 147 -18.72 10.43 23.56
C VAL A 147 -18.56 11.84 23.00
N VAL A 148 -18.46 12.02 21.68
CA VAL A 148 -18.38 13.34 21.04
C VAL A 148 -19.60 14.21 21.41
N PHE A 149 -20.82 13.67 21.34
CA PHE A 149 -22.03 14.39 21.71
C PHE A 149 -22.11 14.76 23.19
N SER A 150 -21.51 13.96 24.07
CA SER A 150 -21.44 14.29 25.50
C SER A 150 -20.65 15.57 25.79
N PHE A 151 -19.69 15.92 24.92
CA PHE A 151 -18.87 17.13 25.05
C PHE A 151 -19.40 18.31 24.22
N LEU A 152 -19.84 18.04 22.98
CA LEU A 152 -20.19 19.07 21.99
C LEU A 152 -21.71 19.27 21.83
N GLY A 153 -22.51 18.47 22.53
CA GLY A 153 -23.96 18.42 22.38
C GLY A 153 -24.43 17.57 21.19
N ASN A 154 -25.72 17.23 21.19
CA ASN A 154 -26.39 16.46 20.14
C ASN A 154 -26.62 17.31 18.87
N SER A 155 -25.57 17.83 18.24
CA SER A 155 -25.66 18.64 17.03
C SER A 155 -25.18 17.89 15.80
N MET A 156 -25.80 18.13 14.64
CA MET A 156 -25.35 17.55 13.37
C MET A 156 -23.92 17.99 13.03
N MET A 157 -23.57 19.25 13.36
CA MET A 157 -22.21 19.76 13.19
C MET A 157 -21.18 18.93 13.97
N ALA A 158 -21.49 18.49 15.20
CA ALA A 158 -20.57 17.64 15.96
C ALA A 158 -20.31 16.29 15.26
N ALA A 159 -21.34 15.68 14.66
CA ALA A 159 -21.20 14.44 13.90
C ALA A 159 -20.38 14.64 12.61
N ILE A 160 -20.63 15.73 11.89
CA ILE A 160 -19.86 16.13 10.69
C ILE A 160 -18.39 16.36 11.05
N LEU A 161 -18.11 17.10 12.14
CA LEU A 161 -16.74 17.33 12.60
C LEU A 161 -16.04 16.04 13.02
N PHE A 162 -16.76 15.11 13.62
CA PHE A 162 -16.23 13.78 13.92
C PHE A 162 -15.86 13.00 12.65
N GLN A 163 -16.71 13.03 11.61
CA GLN A 163 -16.36 12.43 10.32
C GLN A 163 -15.14 13.09 9.67
N ILE A 164 -15.05 14.42 9.70
CA ILE A 164 -13.87 15.14 9.20
C ILE A 164 -12.61 14.71 9.96
N PHE A 165 -12.69 14.61 11.29
CA PHE A 165 -11.59 14.14 12.13
C PHE A 165 -11.13 12.73 11.73
N LEU A 166 -12.06 11.79 11.56
CA LEU A 166 -11.75 10.43 11.08
C LEU A 166 -11.07 10.45 9.71
N GLN A 167 -11.56 11.27 8.76
CA GLN A 167 -10.94 11.39 7.44
C GLN A 167 -9.52 11.97 7.50
N MET A 168 -9.24 12.91 8.40
CA MET A 168 -7.88 13.44 8.58
C MET A 168 -6.93 12.39 9.17
N ILE A 169 -7.41 11.57 10.11
CA ILE A 169 -6.66 10.40 10.61
C ILE A 169 -6.39 9.40 9.49
N ILE A 170 -7.38 9.13 8.64
CA ILE A 170 -7.22 8.25 7.47
C ILE A 170 -6.11 8.78 6.55
N LEU A 171 -6.10 10.07 6.22
CA LEU A 171 -5.07 10.65 5.35
C LEU A 171 -3.66 10.50 5.97
N LEU A 172 -3.55 10.66 7.29
CA LEU A 172 -2.30 10.46 8.02
C LEU A 172 -1.82 9.01 7.94
N TYR A 173 -2.67 8.04 8.29
CA TYR A 173 -2.27 6.65 8.23
C TYR A 173 -2.02 6.18 6.79
N ALA A 174 -2.85 6.59 5.83
CA ALA A 174 -2.66 6.29 4.42
C ALA A 174 -1.28 6.74 3.93
N TYR A 175 -0.89 7.97 4.26
CA TYR A 175 0.45 8.46 3.94
C TYR A 175 1.53 7.62 4.61
N LEU A 176 1.48 7.40 5.93
CA LEU A 176 2.51 6.67 6.67
C LEU A 176 2.69 5.23 6.18
N VAL A 177 1.58 4.51 5.97
CA VAL A 177 1.54 3.14 5.45
C VAL A 177 2.20 3.06 4.09
N VAL A 178 1.74 3.87 3.14
CA VAL A 178 2.24 3.82 1.75
C VAL A 178 3.67 4.31 1.69
N ARG A 179 4.03 5.31 2.52
CA ARG A 179 5.39 5.84 2.60
C ARG A 179 6.39 4.80 3.04
N LYS A 180 6.00 3.95 3.99
CA LYS A 180 6.78 2.83 4.52
C LYS A 180 6.89 1.69 3.50
N ALA A 181 5.79 1.31 2.88
CA ALA A 181 5.73 0.15 1.99
C ALA A 181 6.27 0.41 0.58
N ALA A 182 5.83 1.51 -0.04
CA ALA A 182 5.98 1.83 -1.46
C ALA A 182 6.85 3.07 -1.75
N GLY A 183 7.18 3.86 -0.72
CA GLY A 183 8.11 4.99 -0.80
C GLY A 183 7.44 6.36 -1.00
N ARG A 184 8.28 7.42 -1.06
CA ARG A 184 7.88 8.84 -1.12
C ARG A 184 6.82 9.13 -2.17
N PHE A 185 7.18 8.83 -3.42
CA PHE A 185 6.37 9.20 -4.58
C PHE A 185 4.98 8.57 -4.52
N ALA A 186 4.93 7.25 -4.29
CA ALA A 186 3.66 6.54 -4.21
C ALA A 186 2.78 7.06 -3.07
N ALA A 187 3.38 7.40 -1.92
CA ALA A 187 2.66 7.95 -0.78
C ALA A 187 2.05 9.32 -1.09
N CYS A 188 2.83 10.22 -1.70
CA CYS A 188 2.32 11.54 -2.08
C CYS A 188 1.20 11.44 -3.13
N THR A 189 1.35 10.60 -4.15
CA THR A 189 0.32 10.43 -5.17
C THR A 189 -0.96 9.82 -4.61
N ALA A 190 -0.85 8.75 -3.81
CA ALA A 190 -2.01 8.12 -3.18
C ALA A 190 -2.71 9.09 -2.20
N LEU A 191 -1.93 9.86 -1.44
CA LEU A 191 -2.45 10.89 -0.53
C LEU A 191 -3.21 11.99 -1.29
N LEU A 192 -2.67 12.49 -2.41
CA LEU A 192 -3.36 13.48 -3.25
C LEU A 192 -4.66 12.93 -3.83
N LEU A 193 -4.64 11.71 -4.38
CA LEU A 193 -5.83 11.06 -4.93
C LEU A 193 -6.92 10.91 -3.87
N LEU A 194 -6.55 10.52 -2.64
CA LEU A 194 -7.51 10.35 -1.56
C LEU A 194 -7.98 11.70 -0.98
N ALA A 195 -7.07 12.66 -0.78
CA ALA A 195 -7.38 13.96 -0.18
C ALA A 195 -8.38 14.76 -1.01
N PHE A 196 -8.31 14.65 -2.33
CA PHE A 196 -9.16 15.36 -3.29
C PHE A 196 -10.20 14.48 -3.98
N SER A 197 -10.44 13.26 -3.49
CA SER A 197 -11.53 12.42 -4.01
C SER A 197 -12.89 12.97 -3.54
N GLY A 198 -13.74 13.36 -4.48
CA GLY A 198 -15.13 13.78 -4.20
C GLY A 198 -15.93 12.69 -3.49
N THR A 199 -15.79 11.42 -3.91
CA THR A 199 -16.41 10.27 -3.25
C THR A 199 -16.02 10.14 -1.77
N PHE A 200 -14.73 10.33 -1.46
CA PHE A 200 -14.26 10.24 -0.09
C PHE A 200 -14.72 11.45 0.75
N ILE A 201 -14.67 12.66 0.19
CA ILE A 201 -15.17 13.87 0.86
C ILE A 201 -16.67 13.77 1.14
N HIS A 202 -17.47 13.22 0.22
CA HIS A 202 -18.91 13.04 0.37
C HIS A 202 -19.29 12.18 1.59
N LYS A 203 -18.38 11.34 2.10
CA LYS A 203 -18.59 10.57 3.33
C LYS A 203 -18.68 11.43 4.60
N ILE A 204 -18.44 12.72 4.51
CA ILE A 204 -18.72 13.67 5.60
C ILE A 204 -20.22 13.82 5.85
N TYR A 205 -21.05 13.69 4.79
CA TYR A 205 -22.49 13.90 4.88
C TYR A 205 -23.25 12.67 5.34
N VAL A 206 -22.66 11.49 5.15
CA VAL A 206 -23.25 10.21 5.52
C VAL A 206 -22.67 9.82 6.87
N ILE A 207 -23.48 9.92 7.93
CA ILE A 207 -23.05 9.49 9.27
C ILE A 207 -23.07 7.95 9.31
N ASP A 208 -22.05 7.35 8.73
CA ASP A 208 -21.84 5.91 8.67
C ASP A 208 -20.49 5.50 9.31
N THR A 209 -20.33 4.19 9.45
CA THR A 209 -19.21 3.51 10.08
C THR A 209 -17.98 3.39 9.16
N GLU A 210 -18.09 3.74 7.87
CA GLU A 210 -17.08 3.46 6.85
C GLU A 210 -15.76 4.21 7.09
N CYS A 211 -15.82 5.48 7.53
CA CYS A 211 -14.61 6.23 7.88
C CYS A 211 -13.91 5.64 9.11
N LEU A 212 -14.65 5.16 10.11
CA LEU A 212 -14.03 4.51 11.26
C LEU A 212 -13.40 3.18 10.84
N MET A 213 -14.09 2.41 9.99
CA MET A 213 -13.57 1.18 9.40
C MET A 213 -12.23 1.42 8.71
N LEU A 214 -12.17 2.38 7.79
CA LEU A 214 -10.94 2.66 7.04
C LEU A 214 -9.81 3.16 7.96
N ALA A 215 -10.11 3.98 8.98
CA ALA A 215 -9.11 4.42 9.95
C ALA A 215 -8.51 3.23 10.72
N VAL A 216 -9.35 2.32 11.22
CA VAL A 216 -8.94 1.12 11.96
C VAL A 216 -8.20 0.14 11.04
N LEU A 217 -8.65 -0.04 9.80
CA LEU A 217 -7.99 -0.85 8.79
C LEU A 217 -6.55 -0.36 8.53
N LEU A 218 -6.36 0.95 8.36
CA LEU A 218 -5.03 1.53 8.10
C LEU A 218 -4.12 1.45 9.34
N ALA A 219 -4.67 1.59 10.54
CA ALA A 219 -3.93 1.33 11.77
C ALA A 219 -3.50 -0.15 11.88
N GLY A 220 -4.39 -1.09 11.55
CA GLY A 220 -4.07 -2.52 11.44
C GLY A 220 -2.98 -2.78 10.39
N LEU A 221 -3.06 -2.12 9.23
CA LEU A 221 -2.07 -2.26 8.17
C LEU A 221 -0.68 -1.73 8.58
N CYS A 222 -0.61 -0.65 9.37
CA CYS A 222 0.64 -0.20 10.01
C CYS A 222 1.27 -1.30 10.87
N LEU A 223 0.46 -2.00 11.67
CA LEU A 223 0.93 -3.10 12.53
C LEU A 223 1.44 -4.29 11.70
N VAL A 224 0.67 -4.73 10.71
CA VAL A 224 1.05 -5.87 9.85
C VAL A 224 2.34 -5.58 9.09
N LEU A 225 2.46 -4.41 8.45
CA LEU A 225 3.67 -4.05 7.72
C LEU A 225 4.86 -3.85 8.67
N GLY A 226 4.65 -3.32 9.87
CA GLY A 226 5.68 -3.24 10.91
C GLY A 226 6.16 -4.61 11.36
N PHE A 227 5.27 -5.57 11.51
CA PHE A 227 5.60 -6.93 11.87
C PHE A 227 6.38 -7.62 10.75
N VAL A 228 5.89 -7.56 9.51
CA VAL A 228 6.56 -8.16 8.35
C VAL A 228 7.96 -7.58 8.20
N GLU A 229 8.13 -6.27 8.36
CA GLU A 229 9.46 -5.65 8.33
C GLU A 229 10.37 -6.17 9.45
N ALA A 230 9.89 -6.18 10.68
CA ALA A 230 10.65 -6.63 11.85
C ALA A 230 11.05 -8.10 11.72
N ALA A 231 10.15 -8.95 11.22
CA ALA A 231 10.39 -10.36 10.98
C ALA A 231 11.46 -10.58 9.89
N LEU A 232 11.36 -9.87 8.76
CA LEU A 232 12.33 -9.98 7.65
C LEU A 232 13.71 -9.41 7.99
N CYS A 233 13.78 -8.39 8.85
CA CYS A 233 15.02 -7.79 9.35
C CYS A 233 15.62 -8.55 10.54
N GLY A 234 14.87 -9.49 11.15
CA GLY A 234 15.30 -10.18 12.37
C GLY A 234 15.43 -9.26 13.59
N SER A 235 14.76 -8.10 13.58
CA SER A 235 14.97 -7.04 14.56
C SER A 235 13.81 -6.95 15.56
N GLY A 236 14.14 -6.92 16.85
CA GLY A 236 13.21 -6.59 17.94
C GLY A 236 12.25 -7.72 18.33
N VAL A 237 11.60 -7.53 19.49
CA VAL A 237 10.62 -8.48 20.04
C VAL A 237 9.39 -8.60 19.14
N PHE A 238 9.01 -7.53 18.44
CA PHE A 238 7.82 -7.54 17.59
C PHE A 238 7.94 -8.51 16.40
N GLY A 239 9.12 -8.68 15.80
CA GLY A 239 9.37 -9.63 14.70
C GLY A 239 9.57 -11.09 15.14
N SER A 240 9.35 -11.39 16.43
CA SER A 240 9.54 -12.72 17.02
C SER A 240 8.25 -13.56 17.04
N LEU A 241 8.32 -14.81 17.49
CA LEU A 241 7.15 -15.68 17.62
C LEU A 241 6.10 -15.14 18.62
N PRO A 242 6.48 -14.61 19.81
CA PRO A 242 5.53 -13.86 20.67
C PRO A 242 4.86 -12.68 19.95
N GLY A 243 5.62 -11.92 19.18
CA GLY A 243 5.07 -10.81 18.39
C GLY A 243 4.08 -11.27 17.34
N ALA A 244 4.30 -12.45 16.74
CA ALA A 244 3.38 -13.09 15.81
C ALA A 244 2.05 -13.48 16.49
N ALA A 245 2.11 -14.08 17.69
CA ALA A 245 0.92 -14.41 18.46
C ALA A 245 0.12 -13.16 18.86
N PHE A 246 0.81 -12.11 19.35
CA PHE A 246 0.19 -10.83 19.68
C PHE A 246 -0.48 -10.18 18.48
N LEU A 247 0.21 -10.10 17.34
CA LEU A 247 -0.37 -9.58 16.10
C LEU A 247 -1.60 -10.40 15.69
N GLY A 248 -1.51 -11.73 15.79
CA GLY A 248 -2.63 -12.63 15.54
C GLY A 248 -3.87 -12.25 16.35
N ILE A 249 -3.73 -12.12 17.66
CA ILE A 249 -4.84 -11.75 18.57
C ILE A 249 -5.47 -10.42 18.16
N VAL A 250 -4.64 -9.41 17.89
CA VAL A 250 -5.13 -8.10 17.44
C VAL A 250 -5.90 -8.21 16.13
N LEU A 251 -5.38 -8.95 15.13
CA LEU A 251 -6.08 -9.16 13.85
C LEU A 251 -7.39 -9.94 14.04
N GLY A 252 -7.44 -10.88 14.98
CA GLY A 252 -8.66 -11.60 15.36
C GLY A 252 -9.72 -10.67 15.93
N PHE A 253 -9.33 -9.79 16.86
CA PHE A 253 -10.21 -8.74 17.38
C PHE A 253 -10.70 -7.79 16.27
N LEU A 254 -9.82 -7.38 15.34
CA LEU A 254 -10.23 -6.56 14.21
C LEU A 254 -11.25 -7.26 13.30
N CYS A 255 -11.07 -8.57 13.06
CA CYS A 255 -12.05 -9.37 12.31
C CYS A 255 -13.38 -9.52 13.05
N TYR A 256 -13.36 -9.53 14.39
CA TYR A 256 -14.57 -9.48 15.20
C TYR A 256 -15.29 -8.14 15.05
N LEU A 257 -14.57 -7.02 15.01
CA LEU A 257 -15.19 -5.72 14.76
C LEU A 257 -15.87 -5.69 13.39
N GLU A 258 -15.18 -6.13 12.34
CA GLU A 258 -15.68 -6.16 10.96
C GLU A 258 -14.96 -7.26 10.16
N CYS A 259 -15.70 -8.14 9.50
CA CYS A 259 -15.13 -9.28 8.77
C CYS A 259 -14.21 -8.81 7.61
N GLY A 260 -14.50 -7.64 7.03
CA GLY A 260 -13.67 -7.02 5.99
C GLY A 260 -12.21 -6.78 6.39
N MET A 261 -11.91 -6.73 7.70
CA MET A 261 -10.54 -6.59 8.22
C MET A 261 -9.65 -7.80 7.90
N ALA A 262 -10.23 -8.94 7.51
CA ALA A 262 -9.49 -10.12 7.07
C ALA A 262 -8.56 -9.83 5.87
N VAL A 263 -8.82 -8.77 5.09
CA VAL A 263 -7.93 -8.31 4.00
C VAL A 263 -6.49 -8.03 4.49
N LEU A 264 -6.31 -7.69 5.77
CA LEU A 264 -5.00 -7.46 6.38
C LEU A 264 -4.13 -8.72 6.39
N LEU A 265 -4.73 -9.91 6.47
CA LEU A 265 -4.01 -11.18 6.47
C LEU A 265 -3.29 -11.42 5.13
N LEU A 266 -3.77 -10.85 4.03
CA LEU A 266 -3.14 -10.97 2.70
C LEU A 266 -1.73 -10.36 2.68
N PHE A 267 -1.45 -9.36 3.52
CA PHE A 267 -0.12 -8.75 3.63
C PHE A 267 0.92 -9.65 4.31
N LEU A 268 0.49 -10.71 5.01
CA LEU A 268 1.41 -11.71 5.58
C LEU A 268 2.13 -12.53 4.51
N ALA A 269 1.64 -12.54 3.27
CA ALA A 269 2.37 -13.09 2.12
C ALA A 269 3.77 -12.46 1.97
N GLY A 270 3.96 -11.23 2.48
CA GLY A 270 5.25 -10.54 2.54
C GLY A 270 6.34 -11.28 3.32
N LEU A 271 5.99 -12.17 4.25
CA LEU A 271 6.95 -13.00 4.98
C LEU A 271 7.71 -13.98 4.07
N PHE A 272 7.11 -14.37 2.94
CA PHE A 272 7.67 -15.34 2.00
C PHE A 272 8.20 -14.71 0.71
N THR A 273 7.54 -13.65 0.25
CA THR A 273 7.92 -12.96 -0.99
C THR A 273 8.97 -11.88 -0.75
N GLY A 274 9.08 -11.38 0.49
CA GLY A 274 9.95 -10.28 0.87
C GLY A 274 11.43 -10.66 0.93
N LYS A 275 12.30 -9.69 0.63
CA LYS A 275 13.75 -9.89 0.67
C LYS A 275 14.24 -9.92 2.12
N MET A 276 14.69 -11.09 2.59
CA MET A 276 15.31 -11.24 3.90
C MET A 276 16.67 -10.52 3.95
N ARG A 277 16.92 -9.77 5.03
CA ARG A 277 18.21 -9.08 5.25
C ARG A 277 19.18 -9.90 6.10
N VAL A 278 18.66 -10.86 6.85
CA VAL A 278 19.42 -11.83 7.63
C VAL A 278 19.13 -13.22 7.06
N ALA A 279 20.08 -14.14 7.11
CA ALA A 279 19.85 -15.54 6.75
C ALA A 279 18.74 -16.12 7.65
N GLY A 280 17.49 -16.04 7.20
CA GLY A 280 16.32 -16.42 7.95
C GLY A 280 15.89 -17.84 7.61
N GLY A 281 15.72 -18.68 8.62
CA GLY A 281 15.13 -20.01 8.43
C GLY A 281 13.68 -19.88 7.98
N ARG A 282 13.34 -20.30 6.75
CA ARG A 282 11.96 -20.34 6.23
C ARG A 282 10.97 -21.00 7.20
N LYS A 283 11.45 -21.96 8.01
CA LYS A 283 10.70 -22.61 9.10
C LYS A 283 10.15 -21.60 10.12
N ARG A 284 10.92 -20.59 10.50
CA ARG A 284 10.47 -19.53 11.43
C ARG A 284 9.36 -18.69 10.81
N MET A 285 9.45 -18.34 9.52
CA MET A 285 8.40 -17.57 8.84
C MET A 285 7.10 -18.36 8.74
N ALA A 286 7.20 -19.67 8.46
CA ALA A 286 6.04 -20.57 8.50
C ALA A 286 5.43 -20.65 9.92
N ALA A 287 6.25 -20.81 10.95
CA ALA A 287 5.79 -20.82 12.34
C ALA A 287 5.14 -19.49 12.74
N SER A 288 5.72 -18.34 12.34
CA SER A 288 5.12 -17.03 12.56
C SER A 288 3.77 -16.89 11.86
N LEU A 289 3.62 -17.34 10.61
CA LEU A 289 2.33 -17.32 9.92
C LEU A 289 1.28 -18.16 10.68
N LEU A 290 1.65 -19.39 11.07
CA LEU A 290 0.74 -20.28 11.81
C LEU A 290 0.33 -19.68 13.16
N LEU A 291 1.25 -19.03 13.87
CA LEU A 291 0.96 -18.33 15.12
C LEU A 291 0.07 -17.11 14.92
N VAL A 292 0.26 -16.34 13.84
CA VAL A 292 -0.66 -15.23 13.51
C VAL A 292 -2.05 -15.79 13.25
N LEU A 293 -2.20 -16.84 12.43
CA LEU A 293 -3.51 -17.44 12.12
C LEU A 293 -4.19 -18.04 13.36
N ALA A 294 -3.45 -18.79 14.18
CA ALA A 294 -3.95 -19.34 15.44
C ALA A 294 -4.33 -18.23 16.43
N GLY A 295 -3.49 -17.19 16.53
CA GLY A 295 -3.76 -15.99 17.32
C GLY A 295 -5.00 -15.25 16.84
N SER A 296 -5.23 -15.16 15.52
CA SER A 296 -6.42 -14.53 14.96
C SER A 296 -7.69 -15.31 15.25
N ALA A 297 -7.66 -16.64 15.17
CA ALA A 297 -8.78 -17.46 15.61
C ALA A 297 -9.06 -17.25 17.11
N ALA A 298 -8.01 -17.27 17.96
CA ALA A 298 -8.14 -17.04 19.39
C ALA A 298 -8.66 -15.63 19.74
N GLY A 299 -8.15 -14.60 19.06
CA GLY A 299 -8.59 -13.21 19.24
C GLY A 299 -10.04 -12.99 18.84
N PHE A 300 -10.46 -13.58 17.71
CA PHE A 300 -11.86 -13.53 17.27
C PHE A 300 -12.78 -14.24 18.25
N LEU A 301 -12.52 -15.51 18.56
CA LEU A 301 -13.35 -16.32 19.46
C LEU A 301 -13.37 -15.74 20.89
N GLY A 302 -12.23 -15.21 21.35
CA GLY A 302 -12.14 -14.54 22.65
C GLY A 302 -12.95 -13.26 22.70
N SER A 303 -13.02 -12.51 21.59
CA SER A 303 -13.84 -11.29 21.50
C SER A 303 -15.34 -11.61 21.52
N VAL A 304 -15.77 -12.63 20.75
CA VAL A 304 -17.14 -13.14 20.80
C VAL A 304 -17.47 -13.67 22.20
N GLY A 305 -16.57 -14.42 22.82
CA GLY A 305 -16.74 -14.95 24.18
C GLY A 305 -16.88 -13.83 25.22
N LEU A 306 -16.05 -12.79 25.13
CA LEU A 306 -16.14 -11.61 26.00
C LEU A 306 -17.48 -10.88 25.81
N ASP A 307 -17.88 -10.65 24.55
CA ASP A 307 -19.12 -9.93 24.24
C ASP A 307 -20.35 -10.71 24.72
N THR A 308 -20.39 -12.02 24.48
CA THR A 308 -21.49 -12.88 24.96
C THR A 308 -21.58 -12.94 26.48
N TRP A 309 -20.43 -12.95 27.16
CA TRP A 309 -20.35 -12.91 28.62
C TRP A 309 -20.85 -11.57 29.19
N LEU A 310 -20.53 -10.46 28.55
CA LEU A 310 -20.96 -9.12 28.99
C LEU A 310 -22.46 -8.87 28.76
N ASN A 311 -23.05 -9.53 27.76
CA ASN A 311 -24.46 -9.37 27.40
C ASN A 311 -25.37 -10.51 27.91
N ASP A 312 -24.83 -11.43 28.73
CA ASP A 312 -25.56 -12.60 29.27
C ASP A 312 -26.28 -13.46 28.21
N ILE A 313 -25.67 -13.60 27.02
CA ILE A 313 -26.18 -14.45 25.93
C ILE A 313 -25.31 -15.70 25.73
N SER A 314 -25.89 -16.73 25.12
CA SER A 314 -25.12 -17.94 24.80
C SER A 314 -24.08 -17.66 23.70
N PHE A 315 -22.97 -18.39 23.71
CA PHE A 315 -21.93 -18.27 22.68
C PHE A 315 -22.49 -18.51 21.26
N TYR A 316 -23.34 -19.53 21.10
CA TYR A 316 -24.00 -19.81 19.82
C TYR A 316 -24.83 -18.62 19.35
N GLN A 317 -25.61 -18.01 20.25
CA GLN A 317 -26.41 -16.83 19.95
C GLN A 317 -25.54 -15.64 19.53
N GLY A 318 -24.42 -15.39 20.23
CA GLY A 318 -23.50 -14.31 19.85
C GLY A 318 -22.91 -14.49 18.45
N VAL A 319 -22.54 -15.71 18.08
CA VAL A 319 -22.06 -15.99 16.71
C VAL A 319 -23.17 -15.80 15.68
N THR A 320 -24.41 -16.22 15.97
CA THR A 320 -25.54 -16.01 15.05
C THR A 320 -25.88 -14.54 14.88
N ASP A 321 -25.87 -13.77 15.97
CA ASP A 321 -26.19 -12.34 15.97
C ASP A 321 -25.10 -11.55 15.24
N TRP A 322 -23.82 -11.93 15.42
CA TRP A 322 -22.71 -11.33 14.69
C TRP A 322 -22.76 -11.65 13.18
N THR A 323 -23.15 -12.87 12.79
CA THR A 323 -23.18 -13.29 11.38
C THR A 323 -24.41 -12.79 10.61
N ALA A 324 -25.56 -12.61 11.27
CA ALA A 324 -26.82 -12.27 10.63
C ALA A 324 -26.77 -11.02 9.72
N PRO A 325 -26.14 -9.89 10.11
CA PRO A 325 -26.06 -8.71 9.27
C PRO A 325 -25.36 -8.95 7.93
N TYR A 326 -24.35 -9.83 7.89
CA TYR A 326 -23.62 -10.15 6.67
C TYR A 326 -24.45 -10.96 5.69
N ILE A 327 -25.21 -11.94 6.19
CA ILE A 327 -26.13 -12.74 5.37
C ILE A 327 -27.19 -11.83 4.76
N GLN A 328 -27.77 -10.95 5.57
CA GLN A 328 -28.80 -10.00 5.13
C GLN A 328 -28.23 -8.99 4.12
N SER A 329 -27.05 -8.43 4.36
CA SER A 329 -26.44 -7.45 3.45
C SER A 329 -26.08 -8.08 2.10
N TRP A 330 -25.55 -9.32 2.11
CA TRP A 330 -25.26 -10.07 0.89
C TRP A 330 -26.52 -10.37 0.08
N MET A 331 -27.59 -10.85 0.73
CA MET A 331 -28.87 -11.14 0.07
C MET A 331 -29.53 -9.89 -0.52
N ASN A 332 -29.39 -8.75 0.15
CA ASN A 332 -29.95 -7.47 -0.27
C ASN A 332 -28.99 -6.68 -1.17
N GLY A 333 -28.00 -7.34 -1.76
CA GLY A 333 -26.85 -6.78 -2.47
C GLY A 333 -27.14 -5.41 -3.08
N LYS A 334 -26.55 -4.37 -2.49
CA LYS A 334 -26.77 -2.99 -2.94
C LYS A 334 -25.91 -2.76 -4.17
N THR A 335 -26.54 -2.54 -5.33
CA THR A 335 -25.87 -1.94 -6.48
C THR A 335 -25.60 -0.47 -6.16
N ARG A 336 -24.54 -0.23 -5.39
CA ARG A 336 -23.99 1.11 -5.15
C ARG A 336 -22.65 1.16 -5.83
N SER A 337 -22.63 1.81 -6.98
CA SER A 337 -21.40 2.16 -7.67
C SER A 337 -20.62 3.12 -6.77
N VAL A 338 -19.56 2.64 -6.08
CA VAL A 338 -18.61 3.48 -5.31
C VAL A 338 -18.13 4.66 -6.17
N ILE A 339 -18.14 4.48 -7.49
CA ILE A 339 -17.80 5.49 -8.49
C ILE A 339 -18.75 6.70 -8.44
N GLY A 340 -20.00 6.51 -8.00
CA GLY A 340 -21.01 7.56 -7.95
C GLY A 340 -21.17 8.23 -9.31
N THR A 341 -21.11 9.56 -9.33
CA THR A 341 -21.05 10.40 -10.53
C THR A 341 -19.64 10.87 -10.88
N GLU A 342 -18.62 10.43 -10.14
CA GLU A 342 -17.22 10.89 -10.26
C GLU A 342 -16.46 10.13 -11.36
N TYR A 343 -17.10 9.93 -12.52
CA TYR A 343 -16.59 9.03 -13.55
C TYR A 343 -15.20 9.42 -14.07
N LEU A 344 -14.92 10.72 -14.23
CA LEU A 344 -13.61 11.19 -14.71
C LEU A 344 -12.49 10.92 -13.70
N PHE A 345 -12.77 11.08 -12.40
CA PHE A 345 -11.81 10.75 -11.35
C PHE A 345 -11.48 9.26 -11.36
N PHE A 346 -12.50 8.39 -11.45
CA PHE A 346 -12.29 6.95 -11.50
C PHE A 346 -11.66 6.49 -12.83
N ALA A 347 -11.92 7.18 -13.95
CA ALA A 347 -11.24 6.92 -15.21
C ALA A 347 -9.74 7.17 -15.06
N LEU A 348 -9.35 8.31 -14.48
CA LEU A 348 -7.95 8.63 -14.19
C LEU A 348 -7.34 7.59 -13.24
N LEU A 349 -8.04 7.26 -12.14
CA LEU A 349 -7.59 6.28 -11.15
C LEU A 349 -7.28 4.93 -11.81
N PHE A 350 -8.21 4.41 -12.62
CA PHE A 350 -8.07 3.11 -13.27
C PHE A 350 -7.04 3.13 -14.40
N ILE A 351 -6.89 4.23 -15.14
CA ILE A 351 -5.84 4.39 -16.16
C ILE A 351 -4.46 4.33 -15.49
N LEU A 352 -4.26 5.08 -14.41
CA LEU A 352 -3.00 5.10 -13.67
C LEU A 352 -2.70 3.73 -13.04
N ALA A 353 -3.71 3.05 -12.52
CA ALA A 353 -3.55 1.70 -11.97
C ALA A 353 -3.16 0.69 -13.08
N ALA A 354 -3.79 0.78 -14.25
CA ALA A 354 -3.49 -0.05 -15.41
C ALA A 354 -2.05 0.11 -15.94
N PHE A 355 -1.34 1.21 -15.62
CA PHE A 355 0.08 1.34 -15.97
C PHE A 355 0.95 0.23 -15.39
N LEU A 356 0.54 -0.37 -14.27
CA LEU A 356 1.25 -1.53 -13.70
C LEU A 356 1.33 -2.69 -14.71
N VAL A 357 0.33 -2.84 -15.61
CA VAL A 357 0.25 -3.93 -16.61
C VAL A 357 1.48 -3.94 -17.51
N PHE A 358 1.85 -2.76 -18.01
CA PHE A 358 3.02 -2.62 -18.86
C PHE A 358 4.32 -2.87 -18.09
N GLU A 359 4.37 -2.51 -16.82
CA GLU A 359 5.56 -2.65 -15.98
C GLU A 359 5.77 -4.08 -15.50
N PHE A 360 4.73 -4.90 -15.41
CA PHE A 360 4.94 -6.32 -15.16
C PHE A 360 5.60 -7.04 -16.33
N ILE A 361 5.17 -6.74 -17.55
CA ILE A 361 5.74 -7.31 -18.77
C ILE A 361 7.22 -6.90 -18.90
N ARG A 362 7.55 -5.66 -18.54
CA ARG A 362 8.91 -5.11 -18.67
C ARG A 362 9.81 -5.34 -17.47
N GLY A 363 9.23 -5.50 -16.27
CA GLY A 363 9.95 -5.56 -15.02
C GLY A 363 10.76 -6.84 -14.88
N GLY A 364 11.94 -6.73 -14.25
CA GLY A 364 12.76 -7.88 -13.89
C GLY A 364 12.10 -8.78 -12.83
N ARG A 365 12.89 -9.66 -12.22
CA ARG A 365 12.40 -10.59 -11.18
C ARG A 365 12.01 -9.93 -9.86
N GLU A 366 12.31 -8.64 -9.66
CA GLU A 366 11.98 -7.91 -8.43
C GLU A 366 10.90 -6.84 -8.69
N LEU A 367 9.87 -6.80 -7.85
CA LEU A 367 8.75 -5.86 -7.89
C LEU A 367 8.55 -5.22 -6.51
N ASP A 368 8.22 -3.94 -6.45
CA ASP A 368 7.95 -3.22 -5.21
C ASP A 368 6.45 -3.07 -4.88
N PHE A 369 5.59 -3.67 -5.71
CA PHE A 369 4.13 -3.53 -5.64
C PHE A 369 3.35 -4.83 -5.40
N SER A 370 4.00 -6.00 -5.33
CA SER A 370 3.29 -7.30 -5.31
C SER A 370 2.30 -7.48 -4.15
N LEU A 371 2.61 -6.97 -2.95
CA LEU A 371 1.70 -7.09 -1.80
C LEU A 371 0.38 -6.32 -1.96
N TRP A 372 0.34 -5.34 -2.86
CA TRP A 372 -0.83 -4.49 -3.06
C TRP A 372 -1.84 -5.13 -4.00
N PHE A 373 -1.44 -6.11 -4.83
CA PHE A 373 -2.34 -6.72 -5.81
C PHE A 373 -3.42 -7.58 -5.21
N LEU A 374 -3.06 -8.48 -4.29
CA LEU A 374 -4.04 -9.40 -3.70
C LEU A 374 -5.21 -8.63 -3.05
N PRO A 375 -4.96 -7.66 -2.16
CA PRO A 375 -6.01 -6.77 -1.65
C PRO A 375 -6.74 -5.99 -2.74
N GLY A 376 -6.01 -5.44 -3.72
CA GLY A 376 -6.59 -4.62 -4.79
C GLY A 376 -7.55 -5.41 -5.71
N ILE A 377 -7.20 -6.65 -6.02
CA ILE A 377 -8.04 -7.60 -6.79
C ILE A 377 -9.26 -7.99 -5.97
N PHE A 378 -9.06 -8.35 -4.70
CA PHE A 378 -10.14 -8.78 -3.81
C PHE A 378 -11.19 -7.70 -3.59
N LEU A 379 -10.76 -6.43 -3.52
CA LEU A 379 -11.65 -5.28 -3.33
C LEU A 379 -12.18 -4.66 -4.62
N ALA A 380 -11.73 -5.12 -5.81
CA ALA A 380 -12.20 -4.58 -7.07
C ALA A 380 -13.71 -4.75 -7.31
N PRO A 381 -14.36 -5.88 -6.95
CA PRO A 381 -15.80 -6.05 -7.11
C PRO A 381 -16.63 -4.99 -6.38
N VAL A 382 -16.10 -4.41 -5.30
CA VAL A 382 -16.78 -3.36 -4.49
C VAL A 382 -17.16 -2.14 -5.34
N PHE A 383 -16.42 -1.84 -6.42
CA PHE A 383 -16.78 -0.74 -7.33
C PHE A 383 -18.08 -0.97 -8.11
N LEU A 384 -18.48 -2.23 -8.26
CA LEU A 384 -19.67 -2.64 -9.00
C LEU A 384 -20.81 -3.04 -8.06
N MET A 385 -20.48 -3.76 -6.99
CA MET A 385 -21.44 -4.27 -6.01
C MET A 385 -20.79 -4.32 -4.62
N ASP A 386 -21.45 -3.71 -3.63
CA ASP A 386 -21.02 -3.74 -2.24
C ASP A 386 -22.05 -4.50 -1.40
N GLY A 387 -21.66 -5.68 -0.94
CA GLY A 387 -22.44 -6.53 -0.02
C GLY A 387 -21.98 -6.45 1.44
N SER A 388 -21.12 -5.49 1.78
CA SER A 388 -20.64 -5.34 3.16
C SER A 388 -21.68 -4.70 4.07
N VAL A 389 -21.53 -4.90 5.38
CA VAL A 389 -22.44 -4.33 6.40
C VAL A 389 -22.16 -2.83 6.55
N VAL A 390 -20.89 -2.46 6.62
CA VAL A 390 -20.40 -1.10 6.93
C VAL A 390 -20.08 -0.26 5.69
N GLY A 391 -19.86 -0.88 4.53
CA GLY A 391 -19.36 -0.23 3.32
C GLY A 391 -17.85 -0.43 3.15
N LEU A 392 -17.43 -1.00 2.01
CA LEU A 392 -16.02 -1.24 1.67
C LEU A 392 -15.47 -0.21 0.67
N GLY A 393 -16.28 0.75 0.25
CA GLY A 393 -15.94 1.72 -0.81
C GLY A 393 -14.67 2.51 -0.54
N GLY A 394 -14.51 3.04 0.68
CA GLY A 394 -13.32 3.78 1.10
C GLY A 394 -12.07 2.92 1.12
N ALA A 395 -12.18 1.65 1.53
CA ALA A 395 -11.08 0.69 1.46
C ALA A 395 -10.69 0.42 -0.01
N ALA A 396 -11.66 0.12 -0.86
CA ALA A 396 -11.43 -0.10 -2.29
C ALA A 396 -10.75 1.12 -2.94
N LEU A 397 -11.26 2.33 -2.67
CA LEU A 397 -10.67 3.59 -3.14
C LEU A 397 -9.23 3.77 -2.65
N PHE A 398 -8.94 3.49 -1.37
CA PHE A 398 -7.58 3.57 -0.84
C PHE A 398 -6.64 2.62 -1.58
N PHE A 399 -6.95 1.32 -1.65
CA PHE A 399 -6.07 0.34 -2.29
C PHE A 399 -5.86 0.63 -3.78
N TRP A 400 -6.89 1.07 -4.49
CA TRP A 400 -6.77 1.46 -5.89
C TRP A 400 -6.03 2.78 -6.09
N SER A 401 -6.07 3.70 -5.12
CA SER A 401 -5.20 4.90 -5.10
C SER A 401 -3.74 4.51 -4.93
N VAL A 402 -3.43 3.49 -4.12
CA VAL A 402 -2.06 2.96 -4.00
C VAL A 402 -1.62 2.30 -5.30
N MET A 403 -2.48 1.51 -5.96
CA MET A 403 -2.13 0.90 -7.25
C MET A 403 -1.93 1.94 -8.35
N ALA A 404 -2.78 2.97 -8.42
CA ALA A 404 -2.61 4.10 -9.32
C ALA A 404 -1.28 4.84 -9.07
N ALA A 405 -0.95 5.07 -7.80
CA ALA A 405 0.30 5.70 -7.41
C ALA A 405 1.52 4.86 -7.79
N LEU A 406 1.46 3.53 -7.62
CA LEU A 406 2.52 2.61 -8.02
C LEU A 406 2.64 2.50 -9.55
N GLY A 407 1.52 2.50 -10.28
CA GLY A 407 1.52 2.53 -11.74
C GLY A 407 2.15 3.80 -12.29
N LEU A 408 1.78 4.96 -11.76
CA LEU A 408 2.40 6.24 -12.12
C LEU A 408 3.89 6.27 -11.73
N LYS A 409 4.24 5.80 -10.53
CA LYS A 409 5.63 5.71 -10.06
C LYS A 409 6.48 4.93 -11.06
N ASN A 410 6.00 3.79 -11.50
CA ASN A 410 6.75 2.93 -12.41
C ASN A 410 6.77 3.48 -13.84
N ALA A 411 5.72 4.17 -14.30
CA ALA A 411 5.80 4.90 -15.55
C ALA A 411 6.87 6.03 -15.52
N VAL A 412 6.96 6.77 -14.40
CA VAL A 412 7.91 7.89 -14.25
C VAL A 412 9.33 7.42 -13.98
N PHE A 413 9.51 6.44 -13.09
CA PHE A 413 10.82 5.98 -12.62
C PHE A 413 11.28 4.66 -13.25
N GLY A 414 10.44 3.94 -13.99
CA GLY A 414 10.79 2.69 -14.67
C GLY A 414 12.02 2.85 -15.57
N GLY A 415 12.81 1.78 -15.66
CA GLY A 415 14.07 1.76 -16.43
C GLY A 415 15.21 2.60 -15.81
N GLN A 416 15.12 2.99 -14.53
CA GLN A 416 16.17 3.79 -13.88
C GLN A 416 17.54 3.09 -13.89
N ALA A 417 17.55 1.76 -13.79
CA ALA A 417 18.76 0.95 -13.87
C ALA A 417 19.40 0.97 -15.28
N GLU A 418 18.58 0.98 -16.34
CA GLU A 418 19.05 1.08 -17.73
C GLU A 418 19.67 2.45 -17.98
N VAL A 419 18.98 3.53 -17.56
CA VAL A 419 19.49 4.91 -17.69
C VAL A 419 20.78 5.10 -16.89
N LEU A 420 20.91 4.48 -15.71
CA LEU A 420 22.14 4.56 -14.93
C LEU A 420 23.29 3.80 -15.61
N ARG A 421 23.01 2.63 -16.20
CA ARG A 421 24.00 1.87 -16.99
C ARG A 421 24.44 2.64 -18.22
N GLU A 422 23.52 3.19 -18.99
CA GLU A 422 23.84 4.07 -20.14
C GLU A 422 24.74 5.23 -19.71
N LYS A 423 24.45 5.89 -18.58
CA LYS A 423 25.32 6.96 -18.06
C LYS A 423 26.70 6.47 -17.62
N ILE A 424 26.78 5.29 -16.99
CA ILE A 424 28.07 4.69 -16.60
C ILE A 424 28.88 4.33 -17.85
N GLU A 425 28.24 3.77 -18.87
CA GLU A 425 28.85 3.43 -20.15
C GLU A 425 29.32 4.69 -20.91
N GLU A 426 28.52 5.76 -20.92
CA GLU A 426 28.88 7.06 -21.49
C GLU A 426 30.07 7.68 -20.75
N ILE A 427 30.07 7.65 -19.41
CA ILE A 427 31.20 8.09 -18.59
C ILE A 427 32.44 7.26 -18.91
N ASN A 428 32.32 5.94 -18.96
CA ASN A 428 33.43 5.04 -19.26
C ASN A 428 33.96 5.22 -20.69
N ALA A 429 33.09 5.50 -21.67
CA ALA A 429 33.48 5.78 -23.05
C ALA A 429 34.12 7.18 -23.20
N SER A 430 33.71 8.15 -22.38
CA SER A 430 34.31 9.50 -22.32
C SER A 430 35.62 9.55 -21.53
N ALA A 431 35.88 8.56 -20.68
CA ALA A 431 37.15 8.40 -20.00
C ALA A 431 38.21 7.94 -21.00
N ALA A 432 39.13 8.83 -21.37
CA ALA A 432 40.23 8.51 -22.28
C ALA A 432 41.00 7.27 -21.79
N PRO A 433 41.36 6.32 -22.66
CA PRO A 433 42.20 5.21 -22.27
C PRO A 433 43.52 5.77 -21.75
N ILE A 434 43.91 5.38 -20.53
CA ILE A 434 45.27 5.61 -20.04
C ILE A 434 46.17 4.91 -21.06
N PRO A 435 47.03 5.62 -21.81
CA PRO A 435 47.88 4.98 -22.78
C PRO A 435 48.77 3.96 -22.04
N ALA A 436 48.66 2.70 -22.46
CA ALA A 436 49.62 1.67 -22.11
C ALA A 436 50.96 2.11 -22.72
N VAL A 437 51.81 2.77 -21.93
CA VAL A 437 53.15 3.11 -22.37
C VAL A 437 54.02 1.87 -22.18
N ALA A 438 54.32 1.27 -23.33
CA ALA A 438 55.41 0.35 -23.58
C ALA A 438 56.77 0.92 -23.12
N ALA A 439 57.74 0.01 -23.00
CA ALA A 439 59.16 0.14 -22.65
C ALA A 439 59.88 1.51 -22.90
N PRO A 440 60.95 1.81 -22.13
CA PRO A 440 61.42 3.16 -21.87
C PRO A 440 62.25 3.72 -23.02
N VAL A 441 61.89 4.91 -23.51
CA VAL A 441 62.77 5.72 -24.35
C VAL A 441 63.10 7.01 -23.59
N ALA A 442 64.39 7.21 -23.35
CA ALA A 442 64.94 8.37 -22.66
C ALA A 442 64.76 9.65 -23.48
N ALA A 443 64.01 10.63 -22.96
CA ALA A 443 64.16 12.04 -23.31
C ALA A 443 63.49 12.99 -22.28
N ALA A 444 64.35 13.84 -21.69
CA ALA A 444 64.15 15.16 -21.07
C ALA A 444 62.98 15.44 -20.07
N PRO A 445 63.26 16.01 -18.88
CA PRO A 445 62.24 16.29 -17.87
C PRO A 445 61.42 17.54 -18.21
N ALA A 446 60.13 17.36 -18.49
CA ALA A 446 59.16 18.45 -18.44
C ALA A 446 58.90 18.87 -16.98
N LYS A 447 58.99 20.18 -16.70
CA LYS A 447 58.75 20.77 -15.37
C LYS A 447 57.38 20.39 -14.83
N LYS A 448 57.34 19.62 -13.74
CA LYS A 448 56.13 19.36 -12.96
C LYS A 448 55.65 20.66 -12.30
N PRO A 449 54.34 20.98 -12.31
CA PRO A 449 53.79 22.07 -11.51
C PRO A 449 54.05 21.78 -10.02
N ARG A 450 54.53 22.79 -9.28
CA ARG A 450 54.78 22.69 -7.83
C ARG A 450 53.45 22.59 -7.09
N PHE A 451 53.11 21.39 -6.63
CA PHE A 451 52.06 21.21 -5.64
C PHE A 451 52.58 21.68 -4.27
N ILE A 452 51.74 22.38 -3.52
CA ILE A 452 52.01 22.73 -2.12
C ILE A 452 52.04 21.41 -1.33
N GLU A 453 53.16 21.13 -0.66
CA GLU A 453 53.30 19.94 0.17
C GLU A 453 52.35 20.04 1.37
N ASN A 454 51.55 19.00 1.58
CA ASN A 454 50.61 18.93 2.68
C ASN A 454 51.39 18.94 4.01
N PRO A 455 51.23 19.97 4.88
CA PRO A 455 51.99 20.08 6.13
C PRO A 455 51.49 19.14 7.24
N LEU A 456 50.43 18.36 6.99
CA LEU A 456 49.91 17.39 7.93
C LEU A 456 50.59 16.02 7.75
N PRO A 457 50.94 15.31 8.83
CA PRO A 457 51.42 13.94 8.74
C PRO A 457 50.34 13.09 8.06
N LEU A 458 50.64 12.65 6.83
CA LEU A 458 49.75 11.79 6.08
C LEU A 458 49.55 10.47 6.85
N PRO A 459 48.34 9.89 6.85
CA PRO A 459 48.13 8.55 7.38
C PRO A 459 49.13 7.58 6.75
N LYS A 460 49.73 6.68 7.54
CA LYS A 460 50.68 5.68 7.02
C LYS A 460 50.06 5.01 5.80
N LYS A 461 50.76 5.12 4.66
CA LYS A 461 50.35 4.48 3.41
C LYS A 461 50.15 3.00 3.70
N HIS A 462 48.93 2.51 3.47
CA HIS A 462 48.61 1.10 3.65
C HIS A 462 49.45 0.27 2.67
N VAL A 463 50.54 -0.31 3.15
CA VAL A 463 51.29 -1.31 2.40
C VAL A 463 50.43 -2.57 2.42
N LYS A 464 49.93 -2.98 1.25
CA LYS A 464 49.29 -4.29 1.13
C LYS A 464 50.34 -5.32 1.55
N ARG A 465 50.07 -6.00 2.67
CA ARG A 465 50.81 -7.20 3.04
C ARG A 465 50.30 -8.30 2.11
N GLU A 466 51.15 -8.76 1.20
CA GLU A 466 50.89 -10.01 0.48
C GLU A 466 50.91 -11.12 1.54
N MET A 467 49.76 -11.76 1.71
CA MET A 467 49.63 -12.94 2.56
C MET A 467 49.85 -14.12 1.64
N ASP A 468 51.08 -14.60 1.59
CA ASP A 468 51.35 -15.93 1.07
C ASP A 468 50.86 -16.97 2.08
N TYR A 469 50.53 -18.17 1.61
CA TYR A 469 50.25 -19.29 2.48
C TYR A 469 51.56 -19.72 3.15
N ASP A 470 51.54 -19.99 4.46
CA ASP A 470 52.72 -20.46 5.21
C ASP A 470 53.22 -21.85 4.75
N TYR A 471 52.53 -22.49 3.80
CA TYR A 471 52.82 -23.82 3.29
C TYR A 471 52.64 -23.87 1.78
N GLU A 472 53.72 -24.12 1.05
CA GLU A 472 53.70 -24.44 -0.37
C GLU A 472 53.44 -25.93 -0.54
N VAL A 473 52.30 -26.28 -1.14
CA VAL A 473 51.93 -27.68 -1.41
C VAL A 473 52.78 -28.20 -2.56
N ALA A 474 53.48 -29.31 -2.33
CA ALA A 474 54.30 -29.93 -3.37
C ALA A 474 53.43 -30.47 -4.51
N GLU A 475 53.94 -30.48 -5.74
CA GLU A 475 53.18 -30.89 -6.95
C GLU A 475 52.62 -32.32 -6.85
N ALA A 476 53.26 -33.19 -6.06
CA ALA A 476 52.81 -34.57 -5.77
C ALA A 476 51.64 -34.65 -4.78
N GLU A 477 51.23 -33.55 -4.16
CA GLU A 477 50.06 -33.45 -3.27
C GLU A 477 48.90 -32.70 -3.95
N MET A 478 49.13 -32.17 -5.17
CA MET A 478 48.16 -31.44 -5.98
C MET A 478 47.30 -32.40 -6.83
N HIS A 479 46.80 -33.49 -6.23
CA HIS A 479 45.89 -34.42 -6.88
C HIS A 479 44.45 -33.99 -6.62
N TYR A 480 43.78 -33.46 -7.65
CA TYR A 480 42.39 -32.98 -7.56
C TYR A 480 41.35 -34.07 -7.81
N ASP A 481 41.77 -35.23 -8.30
CA ASP A 481 40.91 -36.38 -8.61
C ASP A 481 41.25 -37.54 -7.67
N VAL A 482 40.21 -38.14 -7.08
CA VAL A 482 40.34 -39.38 -6.31
C VAL A 482 40.45 -40.52 -7.32
N GLU A 483 41.60 -41.17 -7.40
CA GLU A 483 41.75 -42.39 -8.21
C GLU A 483 40.84 -43.48 -7.63
N THR A 484 39.77 -43.80 -8.36
CA THR A 484 38.86 -44.89 -8.03
C THR A 484 39.48 -46.22 -8.47
N ALA A 485 39.49 -47.20 -7.57
CA ALA A 485 40.03 -48.52 -7.87
C ALA A 485 39.19 -49.20 -8.97
N GLU A 486 39.82 -49.98 -9.85
CA GLU A 486 39.13 -50.73 -10.91
C GLU A 486 38.07 -51.66 -10.29
N GLY A 487 36.80 -51.26 -10.40
CA GLY A 487 35.63 -51.97 -9.85
C GLY A 487 34.73 -51.15 -8.92
N ASP A 488 35.08 -49.89 -8.62
CA ASP A 488 34.25 -49.02 -7.77
C ASP A 488 33.09 -48.39 -8.57
N ASP A 489 31.89 -48.96 -8.42
CA ASP A 489 30.65 -48.51 -9.06
C ASP A 489 29.99 -47.44 -8.17
N PHE A 490 30.46 -46.20 -8.28
CA PHE A 490 29.98 -45.05 -7.49
C PHE A 490 28.51 -44.64 -7.78
N ASP A 491 27.82 -45.34 -8.69
CA ASP A 491 26.47 -45.03 -9.18
C ASP A 491 25.39 -46.08 -8.80
N ARG A 492 25.49 -46.76 -7.64
CA ARG A 492 24.40 -47.59 -7.09
C ARG A 492 23.64 -47.01 -5.90
#